data_AF-A0A429M3I0-F1
#
_entry.id   AF-A0A429M3I0-F1
#
_cell.length_a   1.000
_cell.length_b   1.000
_cell.length_c   1.000
_cell.angle_alpha   90.00
_cell.angle_beta   90.00
_cell.angle_gamma   90.00
#
_symmetry.space_group_name_H-M   'P 1'
#
loop_
_entity.id
_entity.type
_entity.pdbx_description
1 polymer ?
#
loop_
_entity_poly.entity_id
_entity_poly.type
_entity_poly.pdbx_seq_one_letter_code
_entity_poly.pdbx_strand_id
1 'polypeptide(L)'
;MSNQLPVINLMGPTASGKTALACELYERGNFELISVDSALVYKDMDIGTAKPTREEQELYPHHLIDIITPLEVYSAAQFVEDACALIDEMHS
;
A
#
# COMPACT_ATOMS: atom_id res chain seq x y z
N MET A 1 24.39 16.55 3.92
CA MET A 1 24.07 15.12 3.98
C MET A 1 22.67 14.99 3.40
N SER A 2 22.45 14.16 2.39
CA SER A 2 21.09 13.88 1.91
C SER A 2 20.33 13.22 3.06
N ASN A 3 19.34 13.91 3.62
CA ASN A 3 18.46 13.35 4.63
C ASN A 3 17.57 12.32 3.91
N GLN A 4 18.05 11.08 3.77
CA GLN A 4 17.25 10.01 3.20
C GLN A 4 16.19 9.61 4.22
N LEU A 5 14.93 9.73 3.84
CA LEU A 5 13.80 9.29 4.65
C LEU A 5 13.83 7.74 4.76
N PRO A 6 13.69 7.17 5.96
CA PRO A 6 13.69 5.73 6.14
C PRO A 6 12.44 5.08 5.53
N VAL A 7 12.63 4.10 4.65
CA VAL A 7 11.54 3.33 4.04
C VAL A 7 11.85 1.84 4.13
N ILE A 8 10.86 1.03 4.49
CA ILE A 8 10.96 -0.43 4.52
C ILE A 8 10.13 -1.02 3.38
N ASN A 9 10.79 -1.76 2.49
CA ASN A 9 10.11 -2.50 1.43
C ASN A 9 9.87 -3.95 1.87
N LEU A 10 8.61 -4.30 2.16
CA LEU A 10 8.24 -5.67 2.54
C LEU A 10 7.82 -6.49 1.32
N MET A 11 8.80 -7.15 0.68
CA MET A 11 8.60 -7.96 -0.53
C MET A 11 8.69 -9.47 -0.26
N GLY A 12 8.05 -10.27 -1.11
CA GLY A 12 8.03 -11.73 -1.01
C GLY A 12 6.90 -12.37 -1.82
N PRO A 13 6.94 -13.70 -2.06
CA PRO A 13 5.95 -14.38 -2.89
C PRO A 13 4.54 -14.33 -2.28
N THR A 14 3.52 -14.55 -3.08
CA THR A 14 2.13 -14.69 -2.60
C THR A 14 2.07 -15.79 -1.53
N ALA A 15 1.21 -15.59 -0.51
CA ALA A 15 1.06 -16.48 0.65
C ALA A 15 2.29 -16.61 1.58
N SER A 16 3.30 -15.75 1.48
CA SER A 16 4.46 -15.75 2.39
C SER A 16 4.26 -15.04 3.74
N GLY A 17 3.03 -14.61 4.06
CA GLY A 17 2.72 -13.95 5.34
C GLY A 17 3.06 -12.45 5.44
N LYS A 18 3.32 -11.75 4.32
CA LYS A 18 3.67 -10.32 4.31
C LYS A 18 2.64 -9.44 5.00
N THR A 19 1.35 -9.65 4.68
CA THR A 19 0.26 -8.84 5.25
C THR A 19 0.23 -8.96 6.76
N ALA A 20 0.40 -10.17 7.32
CA ALA A 20 0.44 -10.37 8.77
C ALA A 20 1.60 -9.59 9.42
N LEU A 21 2.79 -9.62 8.82
CA LEU A 21 3.93 -8.84 9.32
C LEU A 21 3.72 -7.33 9.16
N ALA A 22 3.11 -6.87 8.07
CA ALA A 22 2.77 -5.45 7.88
C ALA A 22 1.80 -4.95 8.96
N CYS A 23 0.75 -5.72 9.26
CA CYS A 23 -0.18 -5.43 10.35
C CYS A 23 0.52 -5.38 11.71
N GLU A 24 1.40 -6.34 12.02
CA GLU A 24 2.16 -6.35 13.27
C GLU A 24 3.08 -5.12 13.38
N LEU A 25 3.70 -4.69 12.28
CA LEU A 25 4.49 -3.46 12.25
C LEU A 25 3.60 -2.24 12.50
N TYR A 26 2.46 -2.14 11.83
CA TYR A 26 1.50 -1.04 12.00
C TYR A 26 1.05 -0.88 13.46
N GLU A 27 0.74 -1.99 14.16
CA GLU A 27 0.33 -1.98 15.57
C GLU A 27 1.40 -1.43 16.53
N ARG A 28 2.67 -1.44 16.13
CA ARG A 28 3.76 -0.83 16.91
C ARG A 28 3.76 0.70 16.85
N GLY A 29 2.92 1.30 15.99
CA GLY A 29 2.58 2.73 15.99
C GLY A 29 3.54 3.67 15.25
N ASN A 30 4.55 3.15 14.57
CA ASN A 30 5.57 3.96 13.86
C ASN A 30 5.62 3.70 12.35
N PHE A 31 4.59 3.05 11.81
CA PHE A 31 4.55 2.65 10.41
C PHE A 31 3.22 3.03 9.79
N GLU A 32 3.29 3.54 8.56
CA GLU A 32 2.16 3.63 7.65
C GLU A 32 2.35 2.62 6.52
N LEU A 33 1.24 2.15 5.95
CA LEU A 33 1.24 1.07 4.97
C LEU A 33 0.93 1.63 3.58
N ILE A 34 1.83 1.41 2.62
CA ILE A 34 1.61 1.72 1.21
C ILE A 34 1.48 0.39 0.46
N SER A 35 0.36 0.17 -0.23
CA SER A 35 0.16 -1.01 -1.08
C SER A 35 1.04 -0.93 -2.32
N VAL A 36 1.71 -2.04 -2.64
CA VAL A 36 2.52 -2.21 -3.86
C VAL A 36 1.98 -3.39 -4.66
N ASP A 37 0.72 -3.28 -5.08
CA ASP A 37 0.03 -4.29 -5.88
C ASP A 37 -0.81 -3.60 -6.97
N SER A 38 -0.54 -3.91 -8.24
CA SER A 38 -1.19 -3.24 -9.37
C SER A 38 -2.66 -3.64 -9.56
N ALA A 39 -3.17 -4.64 -8.84
CA ALA A 39 -4.56 -5.05 -8.89
C ALA A 39 -5.41 -4.35 -7.81
N LEU A 40 -4.81 -4.04 -6.65
CA LEU A 40 -5.54 -3.45 -5.52
C LEU A 40 -5.88 -1.96 -5.71
N VAL A 41 -5.23 -1.29 -6.66
CA VAL A 41 -5.50 0.11 -7.01
C VAL A 41 -6.90 0.36 -7.59
N TYR A 42 -7.56 -0.69 -8.10
CA TYR A 42 -8.86 -0.59 -8.77
C TYR A 42 -10.05 -0.73 -7.83
N LYS A 43 -10.94 0.25 -7.89
CA LYS A 43 -12.26 0.27 -7.26
C LYS A 43 -13.14 -0.89 -7.73
N ASP A 44 -13.97 -1.39 -6.82
CA ASP A 44 -15.01 -2.40 -7.05
C ASP A 44 -14.51 -3.77 -7.55
N MET A 45 -13.19 -4.00 -7.59
CA MET A 45 -12.57 -5.25 -8.03
C MET A 45 -12.14 -6.14 -6.86
N ASP A 46 -12.99 -6.36 -5.86
CA ASP A 46 -12.55 -6.91 -4.56
C ASP A 46 -12.23 -8.41 -4.59
N ILE A 47 -13.15 -9.23 -5.11
CA ILE A 47 -13.05 -10.70 -5.04
C ILE A 47 -11.90 -11.23 -5.91
N GLY A 48 -11.80 -10.75 -7.16
CA GLY A 48 -10.82 -11.24 -8.12
C GLY A 48 -9.39 -10.83 -7.82
N THR A 49 -9.20 -9.81 -6.97
CA THR A 49 -7.88 -9.28 -6.60
C THR A 49 -7.47 -9.71 -5.19
N ALA A 50 -8.31 -10.48 -4.50
CA ALA A 50 -8.11 -10.85 -3.10
C ALA A 50 -7.87 -9.61 -2.21
N LYS A 51 -8.62 -8.53 -2.46
CA LYS A 51 -8.50 -7.28 -1.72
C LYS A 51 -8.84 -7.50 -0.25
N PRO A 52 -8.10 -6.89 0.70
CA PRO A 52 -8.47 -6.90 2.10
C PRO A 52 -9.91 -6.41 2.29
N THR A 53 -10.62 -7.02 3.21
CA THR A 53 -11.99 -6.63 3.55
C THR A 53 -12.03 -5.18 4.07
N ARG A 54 -13.20 -4.55 4.03
CA ARG A 54 -13.36 -3.19 4.59
C ARG A 54 -12.97 -3.12 6.06
N GLU A 55 -13.33 -4.13 6.84
CA GLU A 55 -12.96 -4.23 8.25
C GLU A 55 -11.43 -4.28 8.43
N GLU A 56 -10.72 -5.05 7.60
CA GLU A 56 -9.25 -5.10 7.62
C GLU A 56 -8.62 -3.78 7.17
N GLN A 57 -9.20 -3.09 6.17
CA GLN A 57 -8.71 -1.79 5.72
C GLN A 57 -8.96 -0.68 6.76
N GLU A 58 -10.04 -0.76 7.54
CA GLU A 58 -10.30 0.16 8.65
C GLU A 58 -9.32 -0.06 9.82
N LEU A 59 -8.96 -1.32 10.09
CA LEU A 59 -7.97 -1.68 11.11
C LEU A 59 -6.53 -1.37 10.69
N TYR A 60 -6.22 -1.60 9.42
CA TYR A 60 -4.89 -1.45 8.83
C TYR A 60 -5.00 -0.66 7.52
N PRO A 61 -5.15 0.68 7.59
CA PRO A 61 -5.30 1.51 6.40
C PRO A 61 -4.05 1.42 5.53
N HIS A 62 -4.23 0.88 4.32
CA HIS A 62 -3.21 0.85 3.28
C HIS A 62 -3.52 1.93 2.25
N HIS A 63 -2.55 2.80 2.00
CA HIS A 63 -2.60 3.73 0.89
C HIS A 63 -2.50 3.00 -0.45
N LEU A 64 -2.95 3.66 -1.52
CA LEU A 64 -2.95 3.14 -2.90
C LEU A 64 -3.85 1.90 -3.13
N ILE A 65 -4.86 1.70 -2.28
CA ILE A 65 -5.99 0.79 -2.53
C ILE A 65 -7.18 1.65 -2.98
N ASP A 66 -7.97 1.16 -3.94
CA ASP A 66 -9.20 1.83 -4.39
C ASP A 66 -9.00 3.29 -4.84
N ILE A 67 -7.92 3.58 -5.56
CA ILE A 67 -7.59 4.94 -6.00
C ILE A 67 -8.15 5.28 -7.38
N ILE A 68 -8.31 4.30 -8.27
CA ILE A 68 -8.79 4.49 -9.65
C ILE A 68 -9.95 3.56 -10.00
N THR A 69 -10.70 3.87 -11.05
CA THR A 69 -11.75 3.01 -11.60
C THR A 69 -11.17 1.94 -12.55
N PRO A 70 -11.86 0.81 -12.79
CA PRO A 70 -11.41 -0.22 -13.73
C PRO A 70 -11.27 0.23 -15.20
N LEU A 71 -11.74 1.42 -15.55
CA LEU A 71 -11.63 1.99 -16.90
C LEU A 71 -10.35 2.83 -17.09
N GLU A 72 -9.66 3.14 -16.00
CA GLU A 72 -8.43 3.92 -15.99
C GLU A 72 -7.21 3.01 -16.06
N VAL A 73 -6.08 3.58 -16.47
CA VAL A 73 -4.79 2.87 -16.50
C VAL A 73 -3.91 3.44 -15.41
N TYR A 74 -3.31 2.53 -14.62
CA TYR A 74 -2.30 2.87 -13.63
C TYR A 74 -0.94 2.31 -14.03
N SER A 75 0.02 3.20 -14.23
CA SER A 75 1.37 2.86 -14.66
C SER A 75 2.36 2.85 -13.49
N ALA A 76 3.50 2.17 -13.69
CA ALA A 76 4.60 2.20 -12.71
C ALA A 76 5.14 3.62 -12.47
N ALA A 77 5.06 4.52 -13.46
CA ALA A 77 5.46 5.92 -13.29
C ALA A 77 4.53 6.66 -12.32
N GLN A 78 3.21 6.48 -12.49
CA GLN A 78 2.21 7.04 -11.57
C GLN A 78 2.37 6.46 -10.15
N PHE A 79 2.63 5.16 -10.03
CA PHE A 79 2.95 4.55 -8.73
C PHE A 79 4.14 5.23 -8.05
N VAL A 80 5.22 5.50 -8.78
CA VAL A 80 6.39 6.19 -8.21
C VAL A 80 6.03 7.61 -7.76
N GLU A 81 5.28 8.35 -8.57
CA GLU A 81 4.83 9.70 -8.23
C GLU A 81 3.98 9.71 -6.95
N ASP A 82 2.96 8.84 -6.87
CA ASP A 82 2.05 8.75 -5.73
C ASP A 82 2.78 8.25 -4.47
N ALA A 83 3.60 7.21 -4.59
CA ALA A 83 4.33 6.65 -3.46
C ALA A 83 5.37 7.64 -2.91
N CYS A 84 6.06 8.39 -3.76
CA CYS A 84 6.99 9.44 -3.32
C CYS A 84 6.26 10.56 -2.59
N ALA A 85 5.12 11.02 -3.10
CA ALA A 85 4.32 12.05 -2.43
C ALA A 85 3.84 11.58 -1.04
N LEU A 86 3.37 10.34 -0.93
CA LEU A 86 2.96 9.73 0.34
C LEU A 86 4.14 9.59 1.32
N ILE A 87 5.31 9.12 0.84
CA ILE A 87 6.51 9.00 1.68
C ILE A 87 6.92 10.36 2.24
N ASP A 88 6.87 11.42 1.44
CA ASP A 88 7.19 12.78 1.90
C ASP A 88 6.16 13.29 2.93
N GLU A 89 4.86 13.01 2.72
CA GLU A 89 3.79 13.37 3.67
C GLU A 89 3.95 12.67 5.02
N MET A 90 4.23 11.36 5.02
CA MET A 90 4.37 10.54 6.24
C MET A 90 5.58 10.92 7.10
N HIS A 91 6.58 11.59 6.50
CA HIS A 91 7.78 12.05 7.20
C HIS A 91 7.73 13.52 7.60
N SER A 92 6.63 14.23 7.28
CA SER A 92 6.44 15.64 7.62
C SER A 92 5.98 15.86 9.07
#